data_AF-A0A9X1R4I6-F1
#
_entry.id   AF-A0A9X1R4I6-F1
#
_cell.length_a   1.000
_cell.length_b   1.000
_cell.length_c   1.000
_cell.angle_alpha   90.00
_cell.angle_beta   90.00
_cell.angle_gamma   90.00
#
_symmetry.space_group_name_H-M   'P 1'
#
loop_
_entity.id
_entity.type
_entity.pdbx_description
1 polymer ?
#
loop_
_entity_poly.entity_id
_entity_poly.type
_entity_poly.pdbx_seq_one_letter_code
_entity_poly.pdbx_strand_id
1 'polypeptide(L)'
;MKNRILTILFLAINLTLFGQDAQDCYEIKYLDFFGLDKMEIIKWPESELDGLSKMDFAKDRGKSEIKTNFIIPMIVYQLAEYHPNCNQNIDTNYFNKISEIYLKIREIDSTEFQKKSIAEKIDFLRADFYSQVENVEYLPKMTATFDDGPFYGVDYNEESKLKPTKTQETEFGTLTVSKADDKTILASKDKNGNIIWQKAITGLSDRNLTELHFTENPMEYNSVATVAHMYSEGERFTLYLKNDGSFMYYFHSW
;
A
#
# COMPACT_ATOMS: atom_id res chain seq x y z
N MET A 1 -45.09 42.48 44.90
CA MET A 1 -45.30 43.29 43.68
C MET A 1 -43.94 43.53 43.04
N LYS A 2 -43.68 43.34 41.75
CA LYS A 2 -44.40 42.73 40.63
C LYS A 2 -43.31 42.66 39.54
N ASN A 3 -43.08 41.46 39.00
CA ASN A 3 -42.43 41.08 37.74
C ASN A 3 -41.34 41.97 37.13
N ARG A 4 -40.21 41.35 36.80
CA ARG A 4 -39.49 41.51 35.51
C ARG A 4 -38.58 40.30 35.29
N ILE A 5 -39.15 39.26 34.69
CA ILE A 5 -38.84 38.76 33.33
C ILE A 5 -37.43 38.20 33.26
N LEU A 6 -37.36 36.88 33.47
CA LEU A 6 -36.21 36.03 33.19
C LEU A 6 -36.16 35.82 31.66
N THR A 7 -35.29 36.53 30.97
CA THR A 7 -35.05 36.30 29.53
C THR A 7 -34.09 35.12 29.40
N ILE A 8 -34.63 33.92 29.23
CA ILE A 8 -33.87 32.75 28.81
C ILE A 8 -33.58 32.95 27.32
N LEU A 9 -32.36 33.38 27.01
CA LEU A 9 -31.85 33.40 25.64
C LEU A 9 -31.58 31.94 25.24
N PHE A 10 -32.51 31.34 24.50
CA PHE A 10 -32.21 30.12 23.76
C PHE A 10 -31.23 30.49 22.66
N LEU A 11 -29.93 30.36 22.96
CA LEU A 11 -28.90 30.30 21.94
C LEU A 11 -29.12 28.97 21.21
N ALA A 12 -29.92 29.00 20.15
CA ALA A 12 -29.90 27.95 19.15
C ALA A 12 -28.50 27.97 18.53
N ILE A 13 -27.58 27.23 19.14
CA ILE A 13 -26.34 26.86 18.50
C ILE A 13 -26.78 26.00 17.33
N ASN A 14 -26.83 26.59 16.14
CA ASN A 14 -26.74 25.84 14.90
C ASN A 14 -25.37 25.16 14.93
N LEU A 15 -25.30 24.02 15.61
CA LEU A 15 -24.35 22.95 15.31
C LEU A 15 -24.78 22.31 14.00
N THR A 16 -24.88 23.12 12.94
CA THR A 16 -24.71 22.60 11.60
C THR A 16 -23.23 22.33 11.48
N LEU A 17 -22.90 21.07 11.75
CA LEU A 17 -21.76 20.34 11.22
C LEU A 17 -20.84 21.23 10.37
N PHE A 18 -19.79 21.78 10.98
CA PHE A 18 -18.54 21.97 10.25
C PHE A 18 -17.84 20.61 10.16
N GLY A 19 -18.53 19.64 9.56
CA GLY A 19 -17.89 18.70 8.67
C GLY A 19 -17.90 19.40 7.33
N GLN A 20 -17.02 20.40 7.16
CA GLN A 20 -16.49 20.59 5.82
C GLN A 20 -15.79 19.26 5.54
N ASP A 21 -16.38 18.44 4.69
CA ASP A 21 -15.58 17.49 3.92
C ASP A 21 -14.40 18.33 3.42
N ALA A 22 -13.22 18.08 3.99
CA ALA A 22 -12.00 18.65 3.50
C ALA A 22 -11.90 18.09 2.09
N GLN A 23 -12.39 18.86 1.13
CA GLN A 23 -12.18 18.55 -0.26
C GLN A 23 -10.67 18.56 -0.41
N ASP A 24 -10.07 17.38 -0.51
CA ASP A 24 -8.62 17.24 -0.62
C ASP A 24 -8.16 18.19 -1.70
N CYS A 25 -7.46 19.24 -1.28
CA CYS A 25 -7.04 20.32 -2.15
C CYS A 25 -6.12 19.81 -3.28
N TYR A 26 -5.56 18.61 -3.10
CA TYR A 26 -4.81 17.84 -4.07
C TYR A 26 -4.78 16.36 -3.67
N GLU A 27 -5.37 15.49 -4.49
CA GLU A 27 -5.46 14.05 -4.24
C GLU A 27 -4.18 13.30 -4.67
N ILE A 28 -3.76 12.37 -3.81
CA ILE A 28 -2.73 11.36 -4.07
C ILE A 28 -3.32 9.97 -3.87
N LYS A 29 -3.46 9.21 -4.96
CA LYS A 29 -4.04 7.86 -4.98
C LYS A 29 -3.08 6.84 -4.38
N TYR A 30 -3.61 5.65 -4.09
CA TYR A 30 -2.86 4.46 -3.68
C TYR A 30 -2.17 4.55 -2.31
N LEU A 31 -2.34 5.63 -1.56
CA LEU A 31 -1.78 5.77 -0.22
C LEU A 31 -2.39 4.77 0.77
N ASP A 32 -3.64 4.36 0.56
CA ASP A 32 -4.34 3.36 1.36
C ASP A 32 -3.66 1.99 1.31
N PHE A 33 -3.13 1.59 0.15
CA PHE A 33 -2.33 0.36 0.04
C PHE A 33 -1.07 0.37 0.92
N PHE A 34 -0.50 1.55 1.17
CA PHE A 34 0.66 1.73 2.05
C PHE A 34 0.29 2.10 3.49
N GLY A 35 -1.02 2.18 3.81
CA GLY A 35 -1.51 2.62 5.12
C GLY A 35 -1.25 4.09 5.43
N LEU A 36 -1.05 4.92 4.41
CA LEU A 36 -0.69 6.35 4.53
C LEU A 36 -1.88 7.30 4.31
N ASP A 37 -3.02 6.81 3.82
CA ASP A 37 -4.22 7.61 3.51
C ASP A 37 -4.85 8.28 4.75
N LYS A 38 -4.67 7.69 5.93
CA LYS A 38 -5.21 8.17 7.21
C LYS A 38 -4.15 8.72 8.16
N MET A 39 -2.89 8.78 7.72
CA MET A 39 -1.81 9.25 8.57
C MET A 39 -1.69 10.77 8.53
N GLU A 40 -1.36 11.36 9.68
CA GLU A 40 -0.93 12.75 9.71
C GLU A 40 0.41 12.90 8.98
N ILE A 41 0.56 13.99 8.24
CA ILE A 41 1.80 14.26 7.52
C ILE A 41 2.91 14.66 8.51
N ILE A 42 3.83 13.73 8.75
CA ILE A 42 5.02 13.96 9.58
C ILE A 42 6.20 14.31 8.69
N LYS A 43 6.77 15.51 8.87
CA LYS A 43 8.02 15.91 8.20
C LYS A 43 9.23 15.26 8.87
N TRP A 44 10.17 14.81 8.05
CA TRP A 44 11.44 14.28 8.52
C TRP A 44 12.32 15.39 9.10
N PRO A 45 13.03 15.12 10.20
CA PRO A 45 14.01 16.06 10.72
C PRO A 45 15.16 16.25 9.73
N GLU A 46 15.78 17.43 9.77
CA GLU A 46 16.89 17.79 8.89
C GLU A 46 18.04 16.76 8.91
N SER A 47 18.34 16.19 10.07
CA SER A 47 19.38 15.16 10.22
C SER A 47 19.07 13.88 9.43
N GLU A 48 17.80 13.53 9.29
CA GLU A 48 17.36 12.36 8.52
C GLU A 48 17.45 12.65 7.01
N LEU A 49 16.98 13.82 6.57
CA LEU A 49 17.14 14.28 5.18
C LEU A 49 18.61 14.30 4.75
N ASP A 50 19.49 14.79 5.61
CA ASP A 50 20.94 14.81 5.37
C ASP A 50 21.51 13.39 5.26
N GLY A 51 21.03 12.45 6.07
CA GLY A 51 21.40 11.05 6.01
C GLY A 51 20.98 10.41 4.69
N LEU A 52 19.71 10.55 4.33
CA LEU A 52 19.14 10.04 3.08
C LEU A 52 19.83 10.62 1.85
N SER A 53 20.10 11.92 1.85
CA SER A 53 20.77 12.62 0.74
C SER A 53 22.17 12.08 0.47
N LYS A 54 22.87 11.58 1.50
CA LYS A 54 24.22 11.01 1.41
C LYS A 54 24.21 9.50 1.11
N MET A 55 23.07 8.83 1.20
CA MET A 55 22.95 7.39 0.99
C MET A 55 23.18 7.02 -0.48
N ASP A 56 23.95 5.95 -0.73
CA ASP A 56 24.00 5.31 -2.05
C ASP A 56 22.84 4.31 -2.13
N PHE A 57 21.77 4.69 -2.83
CA PHE A 57 20.58 3.85 -2.97
C PHE A 57 20.79 2.67 -3.92
N ALA A 58 21.89 2.64 -4.68
CA ALA A 58 22.20 1.55 -5.60
C ALA A 58 22.95 0.39 -4.92
N LYS A 59 23.56 0.59 -3.74
CA LYS A 59 24.47 -0.40 -3.10
C LYS A 59 24.47 -0.32 -1.58
N ASP A 60 24.31 -1.47 -0.90
CA ASP A 60 24.71 -1.58 0.51
C ASP A 60 26.23 -1.75 0.67
N ARG A 61 26.74 -1.48 1.88
CA ARG A 61 28.09 -1.84 2.35
C ARG A 61 28.44 -3.31 2.11
N GLY A 62 27.44 -4.20 1.96
CA GLY A 62 27.56 -5.62 1.61
C GLY A 62 27.39 -5.99 0.13
N LYS A 63 27.20 -5.04 -0.79
CA LYS A 63 26.85 -5.27 -2.23
C LYS A 63 25.48 -5.91 -2.50
N SER A 64 24.61 -6.00 -1.50
CA SER A 64 23.20 -6.37 -1.69
C SER A 64 22.42 -5.16 -2.23
N GLU A 65 21.43 -5.39 -3.10
CA GLU A 65 20.48 -4.35 -3.53
C GLU A 65 19.71 -3.88 -2.29
N ILE A 66 19.89 -2.63 -1.86
CA ILE A 66 19.07 -2.08 -0.78
C ILE A 66 17.67 -1.85 -1.36
N LYS A 67 16.66 -2.47 -0.78
CA LYS A 67 15.26 -2.15 -1.06
C LYS A 67 14.91 -0.82 -0.35
N THR A 68 15.38 0.33 -0.82
CA THR A 68 14.98 1.65 -0.27
C THR A 68 13.72 2.21 -0.88
N ASN A 69 13.11 1.50 -1.83
CA ASN A 69 11.96 1.99 -2.57
C ASN A 69 10.72 2.15 -1.68
N PHE A 70 10.71 1.58 -0.47
CA PHE A 70 9.68 1.86 0.54
C PHE A 70 9.67 3.32 1.03
N ILE A 71 10.75 4.08 0.79
CA ILE A 71 10.82 5.52 1.09
C ILE A 71 9.98 6.32 0.09
N ILE A 72 9.71 5.78 -1.11
CA ILE A 72 8.98 6.48 -2.17
C ILE A 72 7.55 6.85 -1.74
N PRO A 73 6.70 5.90 -1.27
CA PRO A 73 5.40 6.25 -0.67
C PRO A 73 5.53 7.31 0.42
N MET A 74 6.58 7.23 1.24
CA MET A 74 6.87 8.16 2.33
C MET A 74 7.27 9.58 1.85
N ILE A 75 7.79 9.73 0.64
CA ILE A 75 7.99 11.06 0.06
C ILE A 75 6.66 11.56 -0.53
N VAL A 76 5.97 10.67 -1.22
CA VAL A 76 4.78 11.02 -2.01
C VAL A 76 3.63 11.48 -1.14
N TYR A 77 3.36 10.84 0.01
CA TYR A 77 2.26 11.27 0.90
C TYR A 77 2.44 12.70 1.42
N GLN A 78 3.68 13.20 1.49
CA GLN A 78 3.97 14.56 1.92
C GLN A 78 3.67 15.60 0.84
N LEU A 79 3.61 15.23 -0.45
CA LEU A 79 3.53 16.17 -1.58
C LEU A 79 2.28 17.06 -1.55
N ALA A 80 1.17 16.57 -1.00
CA ALA A 80 -0.09 17.32 -0.91
C ALA A 80 0.07 18.65 -0.15
N GLU A 81 0.93 18.70 0.87
CA GLU A 81 1.20 19.92 1.67
C GLU A 81 1.90 21.03 0.88
N TYR A 82 2.52 20.69 -0.26
CA TYR A 82 3.35 21.59 -1.05
C TYR A 82 2.66 22.05 -2.33
N HIS A 83 1.47 21.53 -2.65
CA HIS A 83 0.77 21.95 -3.85
C HIS A 83 0.29 23.40 -3.71
N PRO A 84 0.57 24.32 -4.67
CA PRO A 84 0.21 25.73 -4.52
C PRO A 84 -1.28 26.02 -4.37
N ASN A 85 -2.16 25.12 -4.83
CA ASN A 85 -3.60 25.23 -4.60
C ASN A 85 -4.03 24.86 -3.17
N CYS A 86 -3.18 24.12 -2.45
CA CYS A 86 -3.40 23.67 -1.08
C CYS A 86 -2.83 24.63 -0.05
N ASN A 87 -1.61 25.11 -0.31
CA ASN A 87 -0.85 25.90 0.65
C ASN A 87 -0.11 27.04 -0.06
N GLN A 88 -0.36 28.26 0.38
CA GLN A 88 0.31 29.45 -0.17
C GLN A 88 1.71 29.67 0.44
N ASN A 89 2.01 29.09 1.60
CA ASN A 89 3.28 29.22 2.31
C ASN A 89 4.08 27.92 2.21
N ILE A 90 4.67 27.70 1.04
CA ILE A 90 5.39 26.46 0.72
C ILE A 90 6.84 26.55 1.23
N ASP A 91 7.22 25.61 2.09
CA ASP A 91 8.63 25.40 2.43
C ASP A 91 9.38 24.76 1.26
N THR A 92 9.87 25.61 0.37
CA THR A 92 10.51 25.22 -0.88
C THR A 92 11.84 24.49 -0.63
N ASN A 93 12.53 24.78 0.47
CA ASN A 93 13.81 24.14 0.80
C ASN A 93 13.58 22.67 1.18
N TYR A 94 12.61 22.41 2.06
CA TYR A 94 12.24 21.05 2.41
C TYR A 94 11.71 20.29 1.19
N PHE A 95 10.82 20.90 0.41
CA PHE A 95 10.25 20.28 -0.80
C PHE A 95 11.35 19.84 -1.79
N ASN A 96 12.32 20.71 -2.06
CA ASN A 96 13.42 20.40 -2.97
C ASN A 96 14.26 19.22 -2.43
N LYS A 97 14.52 19.15 -1.12
CA LYS A 97 15.27 18.03 -0.52
C LYS A 97 14.55 16.69 -0.69
N ILE A 98 13.27 16.61 -0.33
CA ILE A 98 12.52 15.35 -0.48
C ILE A 98 12.38 14.96 -1.96
N SER A 99 12.25 15.95 -2.85
CA SER A 99 12.22 15.71 -4.31
C SER A 99 13.54 15.18 -4.83
N GLU A 100 14.67 15.73 -4.39
CA GLU A 100 16.01 15.26 -4.77
C GLU A 100 16.27 13.84 -4.26
N ILE A 101 15.86 13.52 -3.03
CA ILE A 101 15.93 12.16 -2.49
C ILE A 101 15.10 11.21 -3.35
N TYR A 102 13.87 11.59 -3.71
CA TYR A 102 13.02 10.79 -4.60
C TYR A 102 13.71 10.50 -5.93
N LEU A 103 14.18 11.53 -6.62
CA LEU A 103 14.83 11.38 -7.93
C LEU A 103 16.09 10.50 -7.82
N LYS A 104 16.81 10.60 -6.71
CA LYS A 104 17.99 9.77 -6.44
C LYS A 104 17.64 8.29 -6.25
N ILE A 105 16.58 7.99 -5.48
CA ILE A 105 16.09 6.60 -5.33
C ILE A 105 15.62 6.04 -6.68
N ARG A 106 15.01 6.90 -7.51
CA ARG A 106 14.50 6.54 -8.84
C ARG A 106 15.53 6.54 -9.95
N GLU A 107 16.76 6.99 -9.66
CA GLU A 107 17.82 7.19 -10.65
C GLU A 107 17.37 8.08 -11.84
N ILE A 108 16.52 9.08 -11.57
CA ILE A 108 16.02 10.02 -12.59
C ILE A 108 16.95 11.23 -12.69
N ASP A 109 17.32 11.60 -13.92
CA ASP A 109 18.07 12.84 -14.19
C ASP A 109 17.24 14.08 -13.79
N SER A 110 17.79 14.89 -12.88
CA SER A 110 17.12 16.06 -12.33
C SER A 110 17.17 17.29 -13.25
N THR A 111 17.92 17.27 -14.36
CA THR A 111 18.17 18.44 -15.23
C THR A 111 16.88 19.08 -15.73
N GLU A 112 15.94 18.28 -16.25
CA GLU A 112 14.64 18.79 -16.71
C GLU A 112 13.67 19.03 -15.55
N PHE A 113 13.78 18.24 -14.47
CA PHE A 113 12.96 18.43 -13.28
C PHE A 113 13.21 19.79 -12.61
N GLN A 114 14.46 20.23 -12.54
CA GLN A 114 14.81 21.49 -11.87
C GLN A 114 14.28 22.74 -12.59
N LYS A 115 13.96 22.63 -13.88
CA LYS A 115 13.38 23.73 -14.68
C LYS A 115 11.87 23.90 -14.46
N LYS A 116 11.21 22.93 -13.83
CA LYS A 116 9.76 22.92 -13.59
C LYS A 116 9.36 23.82 -12.42
N SER A 117 8.16 24.38 -12.50
CA SER A 117 7.48 25.00 -11.35
C SER A 117 7.20 23.97 -10.25
N ILE A 118 6.89 24.43 -9.03
CA ILE A 118 6.57 23.54 -7.89
C ILE A 118 5.38 22.63 -8.22
N ALA A 119 4.31 23.17 -8.82
CA ALA A 119 3.15 22.37 -9.23
C ALA A 119 3.55 21.28 -10.24
N GLU A 120 4.30 21.62 -11.28
CA GLU A 120 4.77 20.65 -12.28
C GLU A 120 5.74 19.61 -11.70
N LYS A 121 6.55 19.97 -10.69
CA LYS A 121 7.40 19.02 -9.96
C LYS A 121 6.54 18.03 -9.18
N ILE A 122 5.52 18.49 -8.46
CA ILE A 122 4.59 17.65 -7.71
C ILE A 122 3.82 16.71 -8.64
N ASP A 123 3.31 17.22 -9.76
CA ASP A 123 2.64 16.42 -10.79
C ASP A 123 3.55 15.34 -11.38
N PHE A 124 4.81 15.68 -11.64
CA PHE A 124 5.81 14.74 -12.14
C PHE A 124 6.05 13.58 -11.15
N LEU A 125 6.33 13.90 -9.88
CA LEU A 125 6.58 12.88 -8.83
C LEU A 125 5.35 12.00 -8.60
N ARG A 126 4.15 12.58 -8.63
CA ARG A 126 2.88 11.85 -8.52
C ARG A 126 2.69 10.88 -9.68
N ALA A 127 2.92 11.33 -10.91
CA ALA A 127 2.77 10.49 -12.10
C ALA A 127 3.78 9.33 -12.12
N ASP A 128 5.05 9.59 -11.78
CA ASP A 128 6.06 8.52 -11.67
C ASP A 128 5.69 7.53 -10.55
N PHE A 129 5.18 8.00 -9.41
CA PHE A 129 4.69 7.13 -8.33
C PHE A 129 3.54 6.23 -8.78
N TYR A 130 2.54 6.78 -9.47
CA TYR A 130 1.42 5.96 -9.98
C TYR A 130 1.91 4.87 -10.94
N SER A 131 2.83 5.21 -11.85
CA SER A 131 3.40 4.23 -12.78
C SER A 131 4.15 3.09 -12.06
N GLN A 132 4.76 3.39 -10.91
CA GLN A 132 5.44 2.40 -10.07
C GLN A 132 4.46 1.48 -9.35
N VAL A 133 3.37 2.04 -8.80
CA VAL A 133 2.33 1.26 -8.11
C VAL A 133 1.60 0.33 -9.08
N GLU A 134 1.33 0.79 -10.30
CA GLU A 134 0.67 -0.01 -11.34
C GLU A 134 1.57 -1.16 -11.85
N ASN A 135 2.87 -1.10 -11.60
CA ASN A 135 3.80 -2.17 -11.91
C ASN A 135 3.88 -3.21 -10.76
N VAL A 136 3.23 -4.35 -10.96
CA VAL A 136 3.18 -5.47 -10.00
C VAL A 136 4.57 -5.97 -9.56
N GLU A 137 5.59 -5.89 -10.41
CA GLU A 137 6.95 -6.34 -10.07
C GLU A 137 7.65 -5.38 -9.11
N TYR A 138 7.27 -4.10 -9.16
CA TYR A 138 7.90 -3.05 -8.38
C TYR A 138 7.21 -2.82 -7.04
N LEU A 139 5.90 -3.09 -6.97
CA LEU A 139 5.09 -2.89 -5.77
C LEU A 139 5.65 -3.56 -4.50
N PRO A 140 6.13 -4.83 -4.51
CA PRO A 140 6.78 -5.44 -3.35
C PRO A 140 8.01 -4.68 -2.84
N LYS A 141 8.73 -3.98 -3.73
CA LYS A 141 9.92 -3.20 -3.35
C LYS A 141 9.53 -1.92 -2.60
N MET A 142 8.30 -1.44 -2.79
CA MET A 142 7.75 -0.24 -2.14
C MET A 142 7.03 -0.54 -0.83
N THR A 143 6.78 -1.80 -0.51
CA THR A 143 6.18 -2.20 0.77
C THR A 143 7.24 -2.21 1.87
N ALA A 144 7.03 -1.40 2.92
CA ALA A 144 7.86 -1.44 4.12
C ALA A 144 7.53 -2.70 4.93
N THR A 145 8.31 -3.77 4.74
CA THR A 145 8.10 -5.04 5.45
C THR A 145 9.41 -5.71 5.86
N PHE A 146 9.39 -6.39 7.00
CA PHE A 146 10.44 -7.31 7.45
C PHE A 146 10.10 -8.77 7.15
N ASP A 147 8.95 -9.01 6.51
CA ASP A 147 8.44 -10.33 6.18
C ASP A 147 9.30 -10.95 5.05
N ASP A 148 9.39 -12.27 5.07
CA ASP A 148 10.07 -13.03 4.03
C ASP A 148 9.25 -13.03 2.74
N GLY A 149 9.91 -12.73 1.62
CA GLY A 149 9.29 -12.67 0.29
C GLY A 149 9.81 -11.52 -0.59
N PRO A 150 9.09 -11.16 -1.66
CA PRO A 150 7.82 -11.76 -2.10
C PRO A 150 7.99 -13.18 -2.65
N PHE A 151 6.97 -14.01 -2.47
CA PHE A 151 6.86 -15.32 -3.10
C PHE A 151 5.73 -15.32 -4.13
N TYR A 152 5.85 -16.17 -5.15
CA TYR A 152 4.94 -16.18 -6.31
C TYR A 152 4.14 -17.49 -6.48
N GLY A 153 4.38 -18.45 -5.59
CA GLY A 153 3.83 -19.81 -5.69
C GLY A 153 4.24 -20.54 -6.96
N VAL A 154 3.77 -21.78 -7.12
CA VAL A 154 3.99 -22.59 -8.32
C VAL A 154 2.64 -22.87 -8.97
N ASP A 155 2.51 -22.62 -10.27
CA ASP A 155 1.26 -22.91 -10.99
C ASP A 155 0.89 -24.38 -10.86
N TYR A 156 -0.39 -24.64 -10.57
CA TYR A 156 -0.91 -25.98 -10.41
C TYR A 156 -2.04 -26.19 -11.42
N ASN A 157 -1.76 -27.02 -12.42
CA ASN A 157 -2.59 -27.19 -13.62
C ASN A 157 -3.27 -28.56 -13.71
N GLU A 158 -3.27 -29.37 -12.66
CA GLU A 158 -3.92 -30.68 -12.74
C GLU A 158 -5.44 -30.56 -12.91
N GLU A 159 -5.98 -31.35 -13.84
CA GLU A 159 -7.40 -31.35 -14.21
C GLU A 159 -8.32 -31.96 -13.15
N SER A 160 -7.75 -32.50 -12.06
CA SER A 160 -8.54 -33.11 -11.00
C SER A 160 -9.34 -32.03 -10.26
N LYS A 161 -10.65 -32.25 -10.11
CA LYS A 161 -11.50 -31.34 -9.32
C LYS A 161 -11.12 -31.45 -7.85
N LEU A 162 -10.30 -30.49 -7.39
CA LEU A 162 -9.94 -30.39 -5.98
C LEU A 162 -11.18 -30.07 -5.14
N LYS A 163 -11.32 -30.79 -4.02
CA LYS A 163 -12.33 -30.49 -3.01
C LYS A 163 -11.78 -29.44 -2.04
N PRO A 164 -12.40 -28.25 -1.92
CA PRO A 164 -11.95 -27.24 -0.98
C PRO A 164 -12.02 -27.74 0.47
N THR A 165 -10.97 -27.48 1.24
CA THR A 165 -10.94 -27.66 2.69
C THR A 165 -11.36 -26.37 3.41
N LYS A 166 -11.10 -25.21 2.80
CA LYS A 166 -11.53 -23.88 3.26
C LYS A 166 -11.96 -23.02 2.08
N THR A 167 -12.85 -22.08 2.34
CA THR A 167 -13.36 -21.11 1.34
C THR A 167 -13.54 -19.75 2.01
N GLN A 168 -13.31 -18.68 1.24
CA GLN A 168 -13.53 -17.30 1.67
C GLN A 168 -14.18 -16.53 0.51
N GLU A 169 -15.34 -15.91 0.77
CA GLU A 169 -15.98 -15.03 -0.20
C GLU A 169 -15.28 -13.67 -0.26
N THR A 170 -15.25 -13.08 -1.44
CA THR A 170 -14.56 -11.83 -1.77
C THR A 170 -15.39 -11.01 -2.77
N GLU A 171 -15.00 -9.76 -3.03
CA GLU A 171 -15.70 -8.92 -4.02
C GLU A 171 -15.61 -9.43 -5.46
N PHE A 172 -14.53 -10.14 -5.83
CA PHE A 172 -14.33 -10.70 -7.17
C PHE A 172 -14.91 -12.12 -7.33
N GLY A 173 -15.17 -12.82 -6.23
CA GLY A 173 -15.65 -14.21 -6.22
C GLY A 173 -15.19 -14.93 -4.96
N THR A 174 -14.50 -16.06 -5.08
CA THR A 174 -14.17 -16.92 -3.94
C THR A 174 -12.70 -17.35 -3.95
N LEU A 175 -12.04 -17.26 -2.80
CA LEU A 175 -10.76 -17.90 -2.53
C LEU A 175 -10.98 -19.29 -1.93
N THR A 176 -10.21 -20.27 -2.39
CA THR A 176 -10.34 -21.66 -1.93
C THR A 176 -8.98 -22.24 -1.58
N VAL A 177 -8.89 -22.90 -0.43
CA VAL A 177 -7.75 -23.73 -0.04
C VAL A 177 -8.15 -25.18 -0.24
N SER A 178 -7.28 -25.94 -0.89
CA SER A 178 -7.44 -27.37 -1.14
C SER A 178 -6.14 -28.12 -0.84
N LYS A 179 -6.25 -29.45 -0.82
CA LYS A 179 -5.10 -30.35 -0.68
C LYS A 179 -4.99 -31.25 -1.91
N ALA A 180 -3.77 -31.38 -2.40
CA ALA A 180 -3.40 -32.33 -3.44
C ALA A 180 -2.06 -32.94 -3.05
N ASP A 181 -2.03 -34.25 -2.84
CA ASP A 181 -0.91 -34.97 -2.24
C ASP A 181 -0.43 -34.30 -0.93
N ASP A 182 0.81 -33.88 -0.87
CA ASP A 182 1.43 -33.17 0.25
C ASP A 182 1.43 -31.63 0.08
N LYS A 183 0.79 -31.12 -0.97
CA LYS A 183 0.78 -29.69 -1.31
C LYS A 183 -0.49 -28.99 -0.84
N THR A 184 -0.32 -27.76 -0.37
CA THR A 184 -1.43 -26.82 -0.17
C THR A 184 -1.67 -26.05 -1.46
N ILE A 185 -2.87 -26.19 -2.01
CA ILE A 185 -3.27 -25.50 -3.23
C ILE A 185 -4.19 -24.35 -2.84
N LEU A 186 -3.84 -23.14 -3.25
CA LEU A 186 -4.68 -21.97 -3.15
C LEU A 186 -5.21 -21.64 -4.55
N ALA A 187 -6.46 -21.25 -4.65
CA ALA A 187 -7.07 -20.85 -5.92
C ALA A 187 -8.03 -19.69 -5.73
N SER A 188 -8.13 -18.87 -6.78
CA SER A 188 -9.14 -17.81 -6.91
C SER A 188 -10.13 -18.18 -8.00
N LYS A 189 -11.41 -17.95 -7.72
CA LYS A 189 -12.51 -18.17 -8.66
C LYS A 189 -13.34 -16.91 -8.79
N ASP A 190 -13.83 -16.65 -10.00
CA ASP A 190 -14.79 -15.57 -10.24
C ASP A 190 -16.17 -15.90 -9.64
N LYS A 191 -17.10 -14.94 -9.68
CA LYS A 191 -18.50 -15.11 -9.22
C LYS A 191 -19.29 -16.21 -9.93
N ASN A 192 -18.84 -16.65 -11.11
CA ASN A 192 -19.46 -17.73 -11.87
C ASN A 192 -18.84 -19.10 -11.52
N GLY A 193 -17.81 -19.13 -10.68
CA GLY A 193 -17.06 -20.33 -10.31
C GLY A 193 -15.95 -20.72 -11.29
N ASN A 194 -15.63 -19.87 -12.27
CA ASN A 194 -14.49 -20.10 -13.16
C ASN A 194 -13.19 -19.83 -12.41
N ILE A 195 -12.17 -20.68 -12.63
CA ILE A 195 -10.85 -20.51 -12.02
C ILE A 195 -10.13 -19.33 -12.69
N ILE A 196 -9.72 -18.36 -11.89
CA ILE A 196 -8.84 -17.26 -12.32
C ILE A 196 -7.38 -17.75 -12.28
N TRP A 197 -6.99 -18.38 -11.17
CA TRP A 197 -5.69 -19.03 -11.02
C TRP A 197 -5.74 -20.12 -9.95
N GLN A 198 -4.77 -21.02 -10.00
CA GLN A 198 -4.56 -22.08 -9.02
C GLN A 198 -3.05 -22.30 -8.83
N LYS A 199 -2.58 -22.20 -7.59
CA LYS A 199 -1.15 -22.27 -7.25
C LYS A 199 -0.91 -23.15 -6.04
N ALA A 200 0.15 -23.95 -6.10
CA ALA A 200 0.74 -24.57 -4.93
C ALA A 200 1.52 -23.49 -4.16
N ILE A 201 1.18 -23.33 -2.88
CA ILE A 201 1.80 -22.36 -1.98
C ILE A 201 2.81 -23.07 -1.08
N THR A 202 3.97 -22.46 -0.94
CA THR A 202 5.10 -22.97 -0.13
C THR A 202 5.43 -22.02 1.02
N GLY A 203 6.01 -22.59 2.07
CA GLY A 203 6.71 -21.83 3.11
C GLY A 203 8.13 -21.46 2.68
N LEU A 204 8.94 -20.97 3.62
CA LEU A 204 10.35 -20.70 3.35
C LEU A 204 11.10 -21.91 2.82
N SER A 205 12.08 -21.67 1.95
CA SER A 205 12.92 -22.70 1.33
C SER A 205 12.10 -23.77 0.60
N ASP A 206 10.99 -23.37 -0.02
CA ASP A 206 10.07 -24.24 -0.77
C ASP A 206 9.48 -25.40 0.04
N ARG A 207 9.42 -25.26 1.38
CA ARG A 207 8.80 -26.27 2.24
C ARG A 207 7.30 -26.36 1.94
N ASN A 208 6.79 -27.58 1.88
CA ASN A 208 5.35 -27.80 1.76
C ASN A 208 4.65 -27.34 3.04
N LEU A 209 3.56 -26.60 2.87
CA LEU A 209 2.68 -26.21 3.98
C LEU A 209 1.70 -27.35 4.28
N THR A 210 1.63 -27.79 5.53
CA THR A 210 0.71 -28.85 5.98
C THR A 210 -0.72 -28.33 6.17
N GLU A 211 -0.91 -27.04 6.43
CA GLU A 211 -2.21 -26.40 6.52
C GLU A 211 -2.16 -24.91 6.16
N LEU A 212 -3.29 -24.32 5.81
CA LEU A 212 -3.42 -22.89 5.57
C LEU A 212 -4.86 -22.47 5.88
N HIS A 213 -5.01 -21.47 6.74
CA HIS A 213 -6.30 -21.01 7.25
C HIS A 213 -6.45 -19.52 7.06
N PHE A 214 -7.67 -19.05 6.82
CA PHE A 214 -8.00 -17.62 6.86
C PHE A 214 -8.07 -17.16 8.32
N THR A 215 -7.61 -15.93 8.61
CA THR A 215 -7.75 -15.32 9.94
C THR A 215 -9.18 -14.85 10.20
N GLU A 216 -9.45 -14.35 11.41
CA GLU A 216 -10.65 -13.55 11.66
C GLU A 216 -10.58 -12.26 10.83
N ASN A 217 -11.67 -11.89 10.15
CA ASN A 217 -11.73 -10.79 9.18
C ASN A 217 -10.57 -10.79 8.18
N PRO A 218 -10.47 -11.84 7.34
CA PRO A 218 -9.24 -12.12 6.60
C PRO A 218 -9.02 -11.21 5.40
N MET A 219 -9.96 -10.34 5.04
CA MET A 219 -9.89 -9.56 3.81
C MET A 219 -9.76 -8.07 4.10
N GLU A 220 -8.75 -7.44 3.50
CA GLU A 220 -8.60 -5.99 3.40
C GLU A 220 -8.70 -5.58 1.92
N TYR A 221 -9.43 -4.52 1.65
CA TYR A 221 -9.63 -4.00 0.29
C TYR A 221 -9.08 -2.59 0.22
N ASN A 222 -8.19 -2.36 -0.74
CA ASN A 222 -7.62 -1.06 -1.02
C ASN A 222 -7.58 -0.79 -2.52
N SER A 223 -7.16 0.41 -2.90
CA SER A 223 -7.22 0.91 -4.27
C SER A 223 -6.29 0.16 -5.25
N VAL A 224 -5.31 -0.59 -4.75
CA VAL A 224 -4.35 -1.35 -5.57
C VAL A 224 -4.64 -2.86 -5.55
N ALA A 225 -4.98 -3.39 -4.38
CA ALA A 225 -5.04 -4.81 -4.11
C ALA A 225 -6.13 -5.19 -3.10
N THR A 226 -6.57 -6.44 -3.23
CA THR A 226 -7.26 -7.16 -2.18
C THR A 226 -6.23 -8.00 -1.43
N VAL A 227 -6.09 -7.74 -0.14
CA VAL A 227 -5.13 -8.42 0.74
C VAL A 227 -5.87 -9.48 1.55
N ALA A 228 -5.38 -10.72 1.51
CA ALA A 228 -5.90 -11.80 2.33
C ALA A 228 -4.89 -12.17 3.43
N HIS A 229 -5.32 -12.04 4.68
CA HIS A 229 -4.59 -12.46 5.85
C HIS A 229 -4.93 -13.91 6.18
N MET A 230 -3.89 -14.73 6.22
CA MET A 230 -3.97 -16.16 6.46
C MET A 230 -2.90 -16.55 7.47
N TYR A 231 -2.96 -17.79 7.93
CA TYR A 231 -2.00 -18.33 8.89
C TYR A 231 -1.71 -19.80 8.56
N SER A 232 -0.44 -20.18 8.74
CA SER A 232 0.05 -21.55 8.55
C SER A 232 1.11 -21.84 9.61
N GLU A 233 0.90 -22.88 10.42
CA GLU A 233 1.96 -23.50 11.25
C GLU A 233 2.74 -22.59 12.22
N GLY A 234 2.20 -21.45 12.64
CA GLY A 234 2.97 -20.48 13.45
C GLY A 234 3.14 -19.13 12.77
N GLU A 235 3.04 -19.12 11.45
CA GLU A 235 3.47 -18.02 10.60
C GLU A 235 2.24 -17.30 10.02
N ARG A 236 2.30 -15.96 10.01
CA ARG A 236 1.32 -15.16 9.29
C ARG A 236 1.66 -15.17 7.81
N PHE A 237 0.65 -15.44 7.00
CA PHE A 237 0.73 -15.43 5.54
C PHE A 237 -0.12 -14.27 5.01
N THR A 238 0.51 -13.35 4.28
CA THR A 238 -0.20 -12.20 3.69
C THR A 238 -0.19 -12.31 2.18
N LEU A 239 -1.35 -12.59 1.59
CA LEU A 239 -1.55 -12.71 0.16
C LEU A 239 -2.00 -11.38 -0.43
N TYR A 240 -1.37 -10.99 -1.52
CA TYR A 240 -1.77 -9.84 -2.32
C TYR A 240 -2.37 -10.31 -3.64
N LEU A 241 -3.58 -9.83 -3.92
CA LEU A 241 -4.33 -10.09 -5.15
C LEU A 241 -4.70 -8.76 -5.79
N LYS A 242 -4.76 -8.72 -7.12
CA LYS A 242 -5.43 -7.60 -7.79
C LYS A 242 -6.91 -7.61 -7.41
N ASN A 243 -7.57 -6.46 -7.50
CA ASN A 243 -8.99 -6.33 -7.18
C ASN A 243 -9.92 -7.15 -8.09
N ASP A 244 -9.42 -7.65 -9.23
CA ASP A 244 -10.12 -8.61 -10.09
C ASP A 244 -9.93 -10.08 -9.66
N GLY A 245 -9.19 -10.32 -8.57
CA GLY A 245 -8.87 -11.63 -8.04
C GLY A 245 -7.62 -12.27 -8.62
N SER A 246 -6.88 -11.60 -9.53
CA SER A 246 -5.63 -12.11 -10.10
C SER A 246 -4.52 -12.18 -9.06
N PHE A 247 -3.69 -13.22 -9.12
CA PHE A 247 -2.58 -13.41 -8.20
C PHE A 247 -1.47 -12.36 -8.40
N MET A 248 -0.93 -11.81 -7.30
CA MET A 248 0.26 -10.95 -7.36
C MET A 248 1.46 -11.64 -6.69
N TYR A 249 1.42 -11.79 -5.37
CA TYR A 249 2.48 -12.37 -4.55
C TYR A 249 1.99 -12.58 -3.11
N TYR A 250 2.82 -13.21 -2.27
CA TYR A 250 2.59 -13.28 -0.83
C TYR A 250 3.88 -13.12 -0.03
N PHE A 251 3.73 -12.86 1.27
CA PHE A 251 4.80 -12.80 2.25
C PHE A 251 4.51 -13.73 3.45
N HIS A 252 5.57 -14.15 4.12
CA HIS A 252 5.53 -14.88 5.39
C HIS A 252 6.14 -14.05 6.52
N SER A 253 5.46 -13.97 7.66
CA SER A 253 5.93 -13.28 8.86
C SER A 253 6.01 -14.25 10.03
N TRP A 254 7.10 -14.13 10.79
CA TRP A 254 7.38 -14.83 12.05
C TRP A 254 6.92 -14.04 13.26
#